data_AF-A0A9X2K280-F1
#
_entry.id   AF-A0A9X2K280-F1
#
_cell.length_a   1.000
_cell.length_b   1.000
_cell.length_c   1.000
_cell.angle_alpha   90.00
_cell.angle_beta   90.00
_cell.angle_gamma   90.00
#
_symmetry.space_group_name_H-M   'P 1'
#
loop_
_entity.id
_entity.type
_entity.pdbx_description
1 polymer ?
#
loop_
_entity_poly.entity_id
_entity_poly.type
_entity_poly.pdbx_seq_one_letter_code
_entity_poly.pdbx_strand_id
1 'polypeptide(L)'
;MKYDAGRARAIAAAAIRKAAQAKNNPADLINVAIEELLRLRLELLGYSTLEDLATSIGAEVNATIFATIPRQMGEAGRARMEALLVVGPDGKSTFNLAEEARPAGHLAAVS
;
A
#
# COMPACT_ATOMS: atom_id res chain seq x y z
N MET A 1 -35.77 1.83 8.53
CA MET A 1 -34.36 1.99 8.17
C MET A 1 -33.99 0.77 7.35
N LYS A 2 -33.85 0.90 6.02
CA LYS A 2 -33.59 -0.27 5.15
C LYS A 2 -32.09 -0.54 5.17
N TYR A 3 -31.72 -1.72 5.65
CA TYR A 3 -30.39 -2.32 5.52
C TYR A 3 -29.99 -2.32 4.04
N ASP A 4 -29.08 -1.42 3.64
CA ASP A 4 -28.53 -1.36 2.28
C ASP A 4 -27.07 -1.84 2.29
N ALA A 5 -26.89 -3.10 2.70
CA ALA A 5 -25.56 -3.72 2.76
C ALA A 5 -24.88 -3.82 1.40
N GLY A 6 -25.66 -3.91 0.32
CA GLY A 6 -25.12 -3.87 -1.04
C GLY A 6 -24.42 -2.53 -1.31
N ARG A 7 -25.09 -1.41 -1.00
CA ARG A 7 -24.50 -0.08 -1.15
C ARG A 7 -23.35 0.15 -0.18
N ALA A 8 -23.46 -0.24 1.08
CA ALA A 8 -22.36 -0.12 2.05
C ALA A 8 -21.12 -0.88 1.57
N ARG A 9 -21.29 -2.12 1.08
CA ARG A 9 -20.19 -2.92 0.51
C ARG A 9 -19.56 -2.25 -0.71
N ALA A 10 -20.38 -1.71 -1.61
CA ALA A 10 -19.88 -1.02 -2.82
C ALA A 10 -19.08 0.25 -2.48
N ILE A 11 -19.58 1.06 -1.54
CA ILE A 11 -18.88 2.27 -1.07
C ILE A 11 -17.56 1.90 -0.39
N ALA A 12 -17.58 0.94 0.53
CA ALA A 12 -16.37 0.49 1.23
C ALA A 12 -15.32 -0.04 0.24
N ALA A 13 -15.73 -0.87 -0.72
CA ALA A 13 -14.84 -1.39 -1.75
C ALA A 13 -14.22 -0.28 -2.62
N ALA A 14 -15.01 0.73 -3.02
CA ALA A 14 -14.50 1.86 -3.79
C ALA A 14 -13.52 2.72 -2.98
N ALA A 15 -13.82 2.97 -1.71
CA ALA A 15 -12.96 3.71 -0.79
C ALA A 15 -11.61 3.01 -0.59
N ILE A 16 -11.65 1.70 -0.33
CA ILE A 16 -10.46 0.84 -0.19
C ILE A 16 -9.63 0.86 -1.47
N ARG A 17 -10.25 0.67 -2.64
CA ARG A 17 -9.53 0.65 -3.93
C ARG A 17 -8.80 1.97 -4.21
N LYS A 18 -9.41 3.10 -3.84
CA LYS A 18 -8.79 4.42 -3.95
C LYS A 18 -7.61 4.56 -2.98
N ALA A 19 -7.79 4.16 -1.71
CA ALA A 19 -6.73 4.24 -0.71
C ALA A 19 -5.54 3.33 -1.01
N ALA A 20 -5.79 2.14 -1.55
CA ALA A 20 -4.78 1.15 -1.91
C ALA A 20 -3.81 1.64 -3.00
N GLN A 21 -4.13 2.70 -3.74
CA GLN A 21 -3.20 3.32 -4.68
C GLN A 21 -1.99 3.97 -3.98
N ALA A 22 -2.11 4.31 -2.70
CA ALA A 22 -1.07 4.99 -1.93
C ALA A 22 -0.69 4.29 -0.62
N LYS A 23 -1.49 3.32 -0.15
CA LYS A 23 -1.34 2.65 1.14
C LYS A 23 -1.35 1.13 0.97
N ASN A 24 -0.44 0.46 1.67
CA ASN A 24 -0.34 -1.01 1.66
C ASN A 24 -0.71 -1.65 3.02
N ASN A 25 -0.97 -0.84 4.05
CA ASN A 25 -1.36 -1.36 5.36
C ASN A 25 -2.87 -1.66 5.39
N PRO A 26 -3.30 -2.91 5.66
CA PRO A 26 -4.72 -3.25 5.73
C PRO A 26 -5.50 -2.42 6.76
N ALA A 27 -4.88 -2.05 7.89
CA ALA A 27 -5.54 -1.23 8.91
C ALA A 27 -5.95 0.15 8.37
N ASP A 28 -5.09 0.77 7.56
CA ASP A 28 -5.40 2.06 6.96
C ASP A 28 -6.54 1.96 5.95
N LEU A 29 -6.61 0.85 5.20
CA LEU A 29 -7.67 0.61 4.22
C LEU A 29 -9.03 0.43 4.90
N ILE A 30 -9.06 -0.31 6.02
CA ILE A 30 -10.24 -0.47 6.86
C ILE A 30 -10.69 0.88 7.44
N ASN A 31 -9.74 1.67 7.96
CA ASN A 31 -10.04 3.00 8.52
C ASN A 31 -10.70 3.91 7.48
N VAL A 32 -10.16 3.98 6.26
CA VAL A 32 -10.76 4.77 5.17
C VAL A 32 -12.16 4.26 4.80
N ALA A 33 -12.38 2.95 4.80
CA ALA A 33 -13.71 2.37 4.54
C ALA A 33 -14.73 2.78 5.61
N ILE A 34 -14.33 2.72 6.89
CA ILE A 34 -15.17 3.13 8.03
C ILE A 34 -15.51 4.62 7.94
N GLU A 35 -14.51 5.47 7.68
CA GLU A 35 -14.70 6.92 7.53
C GLU A 35 -15.72 7.24 6.43
N GLU A 36 -15.63 6.56 5.28
CA GLU A 36 -16.56 6.78 4.17
C GLU A 36 -17.99 6.29 4.46
N LEU A 37 -18.15 5.16 5.15
CA LEU A 37 -19.47 4.68 5.59
C LEU A 37 -20.12 5.66 6.57
N LEU A 38 -19.35 6.15 7.56
CA LEU A 38 -19.83 7.12 8.55
C LEU A 38 -20.17 8.48 7.90
N ARG A 39 -19.35 8.92 6.94
CA ARG A 39 -19.57 10.15 6.16
C ARG A 39 -20.91 10.11 5.41
N LEU A 40 -21.27 8.95 4.85
CA LEU A 40 -22.52 8.75 4.11
C LEU A 40 -23.70 8.30 4.99
N ARG A 41 -23.51 8.20 6.31
CA ARG A 41 -24.54 7.73 7.26
C ARG A 41 -25.07 6.34 6.90
N LEU A 42 -24.19 5.48 6.38
CA LEU A 42 -24.49 4.08 6.10
C LEU A 42 -24.17 3.24 7.34
N GLU A 43 -24.85 2.10 7.46
CA GLU A 43 -24.55 1.13 8.51
C GLU A 43 -23.15 0.54 8.30
N LEU A 44 -22.45 0.30 9.41
CA LEU A 44 -21.12 -0.31 9.38
C LEU A 44 -21.25 -1.77 8.97
N LEU A 45 -20.36 -2.20 8.09
CA LEU A 45 -20.17 -3.62 7.80
C LEU A 45 -19.50 -4.30 9.00
N GLY A 46 -19.69 -5.61 9.12
CA GLY A 46 -18.94 -6.41 10.09
C GLY A 46 -17.44 -6.30 9.84
N TYR A 47 -16.65 -6.33 10.92
CA TYR A 47 -15.19 -6.17 10.84
C TYR A 47 -14.55 -7.17 9.86
N SER A 48 -14.93 -8.46 9.92
CA SER A 48 -14.43 -9.48 9.00
C SER A 48 -14.72 -9.16 7.53
N THR A 49 -15.87 -8.56 7.24
CA THR A 49 -16.19 -8.11 5.88
C THR A 49 -15.29 -6.98 5.41
N LEU A 50 -14.95 -6.04 6.29
CA LEU A 50 -14.02 -4.95 5.98
C LEU A 50 -12.59 -5.48 5.81
N GLU A 51 -12.18 -6.40 6.66
CA GLU A 51 -10.88 -7.07 6.60
C GLU A 51 -10.70 -7.88 5.30
N ASP A 52 -11.70 -8.65 4.91
CA ASP A 52 -11.71 -9.39 3.64
C ASP A 52 -11.62 -8.45 2.43
N LEU A 53 -12.39 -7.35 2.44
CA LEU A 53 -12.34 -6.35 1.37
C LEU A 53 -10.98 -5.66 1.30
N ALA A 54 -10.43 -5.25 2.45
CA ALA A 54 -9.13 -4.59 2.53
C ALA A 54 -8.01 -5.51 2.02
N THR A 55 -8.02 -6.77 2.44
CA THR A 55 -7.04 -7.77 2.03
C THR A 55 -7.13 -8.07 0.54
N SER A 56 -8.32 -8.38 0.02
CA SER A 56 -8.51 -8.76 -1.38
C SER A 56 -8.24 -7.61 -2.35
N ILE A 57 -8.83 -6.44 -2.11
CA ILE A 57 -8.67 -5.27 -2.98
C ILE A 57 -7.25 -4.70 -2.86
N GLY A 58 -6.69 -4.69 -1.65
CA GLY A 58 -5.30 -4.29 -1.43
C GLY A 58 -4.34 -5.15 -2.24
N ALA A 59 -4.47 -6.47 -2.15
CA ALA A 59 -3.66 -7.41 -2.94
C ALA A 59 -3.82 -7.20 -4.45
N GLU A 60 -5.04 -7.00 -4.95
CA GLU A 60 -5.33 -6.74 -6.36
C GLU A 60 -4.64 -5.47 -6.88
N VAL A 61 -4.78 -4.37 -6.13
CA VAL A 61 -4.20 -3.07 -6.50
C VAL A 61 -2.67 -3.15 -6.45
N ASN A 62 -2.11 -3.74 -5.41
CA ASN A 62 -0.67 -3.91 -5.28
C ASN A 62 -0.08 -4.77 -6.40
N ALA A 63 -0.71 -5.90 -6.71
CA ALA A 63 -0.28 -6.75 -7.81
C ALA A 63 -0.28 -5.98 -9.14
N THR A 64 -1.30 -5.15 -9.37
CA THR A 64 -1.39 -4.29 -10.56
C THR A 64 -0.24 -3.28 -10.60
N ILE A 65 0.03 -2.60 -9.48
CA ILE A 65 1.13 -1.62 -9.38
C ILE A 65 2.47 -2.33 -9.61
N PHE A 66 2.73 -3.44 -8.93
CA PHE A 66 3.99 -4.19 -9.03
C PHE A 66 4.21 -4.74 -10.44
N ALA A 67 3.16 -5.14 -11.16
CA ALA A 67 3.28 -5.57 -12.55
C ALA A 67 3.79 -4.46 -13.49
N THR A 68 3.61 -3.18 -13.14
CA THR A 68 4.11 -2.06 -13.94
C THR A 68 5.61 -1.77 -13.72
N ILE A 69 6.16 -2.15 -12.58
CA ILE A 69 7.53 -1.79 -12.16
C ILE A 69 8.59 -2.38 -13.10
N PRO A 70 8.59 -3.67 -13.45
CA PRO A 70 9.59 -4.25 -14.34
C PRO A 70 9.65 -3.54 -15.71
N ARG A 71 8.47 -3.20 -16.25
CA ARG A 71 8.35 -2.47 -17.52
C ARG A 71 8.92 -1.06 -17.42
N GLN A 72 8.72 -0.37 -16.31
CA GLN A 72 9.23 0.98 -16.10
C GLN A 72 10.73 1.02 -15.81
N MET A 73 11.26 0.02 -15.10
CA MET A 73 12.69 -0.07 -14.80
C MET A 73 13.55 -0.34 -16.04
N GLY A 74 13.05 -1.16 -16.98
CA GLY A 74 13.84 -1.64 -18.11
C GLY A 74 15.09 -2.43 -17.69
N GLU A 75 15.85 -2.91 -18.66
CA GLU A 75 17.04 -3.74 -18.42
C GLU A 75 18.12 -3.01 -17.60
N ALA A 76 18.37 -1.72 -17.89
CA ALA A 76 19.36 -0.94 -17.18
C ALA A 76 18.99 -0.70 -15.71
N GLY A 77 17.70 -0.43 -15.43
CA GLY A 77 17.21 -0.26 -14.06
C GLY A 77 17.29 -1.58 -13.28
N ARG A 78 16.96 -2.70 -13.93
CA ARG A 78 17.07 -4.04 -13.34
C ARG A 78 18.51 -4.41 -13.02
N ALA A 79 19.45 -4.24 -13.97
CA ALA A 79 20.86 -4.48 -13.75
C ALA A 79 21.41 -3.63 -12.59
N ARG A 80 20.95 -2.38 -12.48
CA ARG A 80 21.32 -1.51 -11.35
C ARG A 80 20.78 -2.05 -10.02
N MET A 81 19.53 -2.51 -9.96
CA MET A 81 18.98 -3.13 -8.74
C MET A 81 19.71 -4.42 -8.35
N GLU A 82 20.07 -5.25 -9.32
CA GLU A 82 20.84 -6.49 -9.07
C GLU A 82 22.24 -6.16 -8.54
N ALA A 83 22.89 -5.12 -9.07
CA ALA A 83 24.19 -4.64 -8.58
C ALA A 83 24.14 -4.13 -7.13
N LEU A 84 22.98 -3.66 -6.64
CA LEU A 84 22.80 -3.25 -5.24
C LEU A 84 22.89 -4.43 -4.27
N LEU A 85 22.64 -5.66 -4.73
CA LEU A 85 22.66 -6.87 -3.92
C LEU A 85 24.05 -7.53 -3.86
N VAL A 86 25.00 -7.08 -4.68
CA VAL A 86 26.36 -7.62 -4.70
C VAL A 86 27.14 -7.09 -3.49
N VAL A 87 27.58 -8.00 -2.62
CA VAL A 87 28.38 -7.69 -1.43
C VAL A 87 29.87 -7.73 -1.79
N GLY A 88 30.56 -6.64 -1.48
CA GLY A 88 32.01 -6.52 -1.64
C GLY A 88 32.79 -7.31 -0.59
N PRO A 89 34.11 -7.44 -0.76
CA PRO A 89 34.98 -8.17 0.16
C PRO A 89 35.06 -7.56 1.58
N ASP A 90 34.61 -6.32 1.75
CA ASP A 90 34.46 -5.62 3.03
C ASP A 90 33.13 -5.93 3.75
N GLY A 91 32.29 -6.80 3.17
CA GLY A 91 30.97 -7.16 3.70
C GLY A 91 29.89 -6.10 3.43
N LYS A 92 30.19 -5.05 2.66
CA LYS A 92 29.22 -4.01 2.31
C LYS A 92 28.76 -4.16 0.86
N SER A 93 27.48 -3.92 0.59
CA SER A 93 26.98 -3.77 -0.77
C SER A 93 26.81 -2.30 -1.14
N THR A 94 26.65 -2.02 -2.42
CA THR A 94 26.33 -0.67 -2.89
C THR A 94 24.97 -0.16 -2.40
N PHE A 95 24.07 -1.06 -1.94
CA PHE A 95 22.87 -0.70 -1.18
C PHE A 95 23.22 -0.06 0.17
N ASN A 96 24.10 -0.68 0.96
CA ASN A 96 24.50 -0.16 2.27
C ASN A 96 25.15 1.23 2.14
N LEU A 97 25.97 1.41 1.11
CA LEU A 97 26.58 2.71 0.80
C LEU A 97 25.53 3.77 0.40
N ALA A 98 24.49 3.36 -0.34
CA ALA A 98 23.38 4.25 -0.70
C ALA A 98 22.50 4.61 0.50
N GLU A 99 22.32 3.70 1.46
CA GLU A 99 21.60 3.96 2.71
C GLU A 99 22.39 4.91 3.62
N GLU A 100 23.70 4.68 3.79
CA GLU A 100 24.61 5.54 4.55
C GLU A 100 24.71 6.96 3.96
N ALA A 101 24.53 7.12 2.64
CA ALA A 101 24.52 8.41 1.96
C ALA A 101 23.19 9.19 2.09
N ARG A 102 22.14 8.61 2.69
CA ARG A 102 20.89 9.34 2.95
C ARG A 102 21.14 10.31 4.11
N PRO A 103 20.85 11.62 3.97
CA PRO A 103 20.98 12.53 5.10
C PRO A 103 20.07 12.07 6.24
N ALA A 104 20.60 12.01 7.46
CA ALA A 104 19.86 11.69 8.67
C ALA A 104 18.76 12.74 8.89
N GLY A 105 17.53 12.47 8.44
CA GLY A 105 16.48 13.48 8.45
C GLY A 105 15.10 12.95 8.08
N HIS A 106 14.52 12.07 8.90
CA HIS A 106 13.06 11.96 8.96
C HIS A 106 12.49 11.58 10.35
N LEU A 107 13.27 11.66 11.43
CA LEU A 107 12.76 11.48 12.81
C LEU A 107 12.41 12.79 13.52
N ALA A 108 12.34 13.92 12.81
CA ALA A 108 11.95 15.21 13.39
C ALA A 108 10.98 15.97 12.46
N ALA A 109 9.87 15.36 12.07
CA ALA A 109 8.79 16.07 11.39
C ALA A 109 7.44 15.32 11.40
N VAL A 110 7.02 14.72 12.51
CA VAL A 110 5.59 14.54 12.81
C VAL A 110 5.42 14.73 14.31
N SER A 111 4.44 15.57 14.65
CA SER A 111 4.11 16.20 15.93
C SER A 111 4.11 15.32 17.17
#